data_AF-A0A931Q2I4-F1
#
_entry.id   AF-A0A931Q2I4-F1
#
_cell.length_a   1.000
_cell.length_b   1.000
_cell.length_c   1.000
_cell.angle_alpha   90.00
_cell.angle_beta   90.00
_cell.angle_gamma   90.00
#
_symmetry.space_group_name_H-M   'P 1'
#
loop_
_entity.id
_entity.type
_entity.pdbx_description
1 polymer ?
#
loop_
_entity_poly.entity_id
_entity_poly.type
_entity_poly.pdbx_seq_one_letter_code
_entity_poly.pdbx_strand_id
1 'polypeptide(L)' 'MSGIFLDTGYLIALLNTKDNMHKAAVEAAEKYHGPFLTTQLILIELANSLCLPLQKPL' A
#
# COMPACT_ATOMS: atom_id res chain seq x y z
N MET A 1 -6.46 21.46 5.62
CA MET A 1 -5.75 20.32 6.25
C MET A 1 -5.15 19.51 5.12
N SER A 2 -3.83 19.43 4.98
CA SER A 2 -3.21 18.52 4.01
C SER A 2 -3.01 17.15 4.67
N GLY A 3 -3.28 16.09 3.93
CA GLY A 3 -3.05 14.71 4.35
C GLY A 3 -2.41 13.92 3.22
N ILE A 4 -1.77 12.82 3.56
CA ILE A 4 -1.12 11.94 2.60
C ILE A 4 -2.13 10.88 2.21
N PHE A 5 -2.45 10.82 0.92
CA PHE A 5 -3.36 9.81 0.40
C PHE A 5 -2.59 8.51 0.15
N LEU A 6 -3.06 7.41 0.74
CA LEU A 6 -2.51 6.07 0.57
C LEU A 6 -3.33 5.33 -0.48
N ASP A 7 -2.67 4.89 -1.54
CA ASP A 7 -3.25 4.06 -2.58
C ASP A 7 -3.00 2.57 -2.34
N THR A 8 -3.65 1.73 -3.14
CA THR A 8 -3.54 0.27 -3.07
C THR A 8 -2.10 -0.19 -3.33
N GLY A 9 -1.42 0.40 -4.32
CA GLY A 9 -0.07 0.00 -4.73
C GLY A 9 0.97 0.21 -3.62
N TYR A 10 0.93 1.36 -2.95
CA TYR A 10 1.79 1.63 -1.80
C TYR A 10 1.53 0.66 -0.66
N LEU A 11 0.26 0.41 -0.32
CA LEU A 11 -0.10 -0.50 0.76
C LEU A 11 0.34 -1.95 0.47
N ILE A 12 0.20 -2.41 -0.78
CA ILE A 12 0.71 -3.72 -1.21
C ILE A 12 2.22 -3.77 -1.09
N ALA A 13 2.94 -2.79 -1.64
CA ALA A 13 4.40 -2.74 -1.57
C ALA A 13 4.89 -2.72 -0.12
N LEU A 14 4.21 -1.98 0.76
CA LEU A 14 4.57 -1.91 2.18
C LEU A 14 4.37 -3.24 2.92
N LEU A 15 3.33 -4.00 2.58
CA LEU A 15 3.00 -5.26 3.27
C LEU A 15 3.69 -6.50 2.66
N ASN A 16 3.95 -6.50 1.35
CA ASN A 16 4.53 -7.63 0.65
C ASN A 16 6.06 -7.51 0.59
N THR A 17 6.76 -8.27 1.44
CA THR A 17 8.23 -8.27 1.49
C THR A 17 8.92 -8.77 0.23
N LYS A 18 8.19 -9.45 -0.66
CA LYS A 18 8.71 -9.91 -1.96
C LYS A 18 8.47 -8.91 -3.09
N ASP A 19 7.77 -7.81 -2.82
CA ASP A 19 7.54 -6.75 -3.80
C ASP A 19 8.85 -6.00 -4.10
N ASN A 20 9.11 -5.71 -5.37
CA ASN A 20 10.30 -4.98 -5.79
C ASN A 20 10.37 -3.56 -5.21
N MET A 21 9.21 -2.98 -4.86
CA MET A 21 9.08 -1.65 -4.28
C MET A 21 9.02 -1.68 -2.74
N HIS A 22 9.10 -2.85 -2.10
CA HIS A 22 8.96 -2.98 -0.65
C HIS A 22 9.93 -2.08 0.11
N LYS A 23 11.20 -2.07 -0.30
CA LYS A 23 12.22 -1.23 0.32
C LYS A 23 11.90 0.26 0.21
N ALA A 24 11.46 0.71 -0.96
CA ALA A 24 11.07 2.10 -1.18
C ALA A 24 9.83 2.48 -0.35
N ALA A 25 8.87 1.56 -0.18
CA ALA A 25 7.69 1.78 0.64
C ALA A 25 8.04 1.91 2.13
N VAL A 26 8.97 1.08 2.64
CA VAL A 26 9.48 1.20 4.01
C VAL A 26 10.22 2.53 4.23
N GLU A 27 11.11 2.91 3.31
CA GLU A 27 11.81 4.20 3.37
C GLU A 27 10.82 5.38 3.33
N ALA A 28 9.73 5.27 2.57
CA ALA A 28 8.67 6.26 2.55
C ALA A 28 7.92 6.32 3.89
N ALA A 29 7.61 5.18 4.51
CA ALA A 29 6.95 5.13 5.81
C ALA A 29 7.79 5.78 6.93
N GLU A 30 9.11 5.70 6.85
CA GLU A 30 10.03 6.37 7.78
C GLU A 30 10.14 7.88 7.53
N LYS A 31 9.90 8.33 6.30
CA LYS A 31 10.08 9.73 5.89
C LYS A 31 8.79 10.56 6.02
N TYR A 32 7.65 9.98 5.68
CA TYR A 32 6.39 10.69 5.57
C TYR A 32 5.51 10.43 6.79
N HIS A 33 5.15 11.51 7.48
CA HIS A 33 4.31 11.48 8.68
C HIS A 33 3.14 12.47 8.55
N GLY A 34 2.04 12.18 9.24
CA GLY A 34 0.87 13.05 9.28
C GLY A 34 -0.44 12.26 9.18
N PRO A 35 -1.56 12.95 8.94
CA PRO A 35 -2.83 12.27 8.74
C PRO A 35 -2.79 11.52 7.41
N PHE A 36 -2.93 10.20 7.50
CA PHE A 36 -3.10 9.33 6.35
C PHE A 36 -4.58 9.24 5.96
N LEU A 37 -4.84 9.39 4.67
CA LEU A 37 -6.16 9.34 4.08
C LEU A 37 -6.21 8.17 3.10
N THR A 38 -7.31 7.45 3.07
CA THR A 38 -7.58 6.46 2.03
C THR A 38 -9.08 6.36 1.81
N THR A 39 -9.53 5.55 0.86
CA THR A 39 -10.96 5.31 0.60
C THR A 39 -11.35 3.88 0.93
N GLN A 40 -12.64 3.64 1.11
CA GLN A 40 -13.17 2.28 1.27
C GLN A 40 -12.83 1.39 0.07
N LEU A 41 -12.82 1.94 -1.15
CA LEU A 41 -12.47 1.19 -2.36
C LEU A 41 -11.03 0.69 -2.34
N ILE A 42 -10.08 1.51 -1.87
CA ILE A 42 -8.67 1.10 -1.74
C ILE A 42 -8.52 -0.03 -0.71
N LEU A 43 -9.28 0.00 0.39
CA LEU A 43 -9.27 -1.08 1.36
C LEU A 43 -9.84 -2.39 0.79
N ILE A 44 -10.88 -2.30 -0.05
CA ILE A 44 -11.46 -3.46 -0.75
C ILE A 44 -10.45 -4.02 -1.77
N GLU A 45 -9.82 -3.15 -2.57
CA GLU A 45 -8.77 -3.57 -3.51
C GLU A 45 -7.61 -4.26 -2.79
N LEU A 46 -7.10 -3.65 -1.71
CA LEU A 46 -6.04 -4.24 -0.90
C LEU A 46 -6.42 -5.62 -0.36
N ALA A 47 -7.62 -5.76 0.23
CA ALA A 47 -8.09 -7.04 0.74
C ALA A 47 -8.17 -8.09 -0.37
N ASN A 48 -8.73 -7.73 -1.53
CA ASN A 48 -8.81 -8.62 -2.68
C ASN A 48 -7.40 -9.04 -3.15
N SER A 49 -6.45 -8.11 -3.25
CA SER A 49 -5.07 -8.39 -3.63
C SER A 49 -4.37 -9.34 -2.66
N LEU A 50 -4.60 -9.19 -1.34
CA LEU A 50 -4.00 -10.05 -0.33
C LEU A 50 -4.62 -11.46 -0.29
N CYS A 51 -5.86 -11.61 -0.75
CA CYS A 51 -6.52 -12.92 -0.89
C CYS A 51 -6.13 -13.67 -2.17
N LEU A 52 -5.55 -12.99 -3.16
CA LEU A 52 -5.06 -13.64 -4.37
C LEU A 52 -3.69 -14.28 -4.09
N PRO A 53 -3.43 -15.52 -4.56
CA PRO A 53 -2.09 -16.09 -4.50
C PRO A 53 -1.11 -15.18 -5.24
N LEU A 54 0.10 -15.03 -4.68
CA LEU A 54 1.22 -14.15 -5.08
C LEU A 54 1.62 -14.11 -6.59
N GLN A 55 0.96 -14.88 -7.45
CA GLN A 55 1.31 -15.09 -8.85
C GLN A 55 0.28 -14.59 -9.87
N LYS A 56 -0.80 -13.90 -9.45
CA LYS A 56 -1.73 -13.28 -10.42
C LYS A 56 -1.59 -11.76 -10.44
N PRO A 57 -1.22 -11.14 -11.58
CA PRO A 57 -1.44 -9.71 -11.76
C PRO A 57 -2.96 -9.45 -11.73
N LEU A 58 -3.35 -8.35 -11.07
CA LEU A 58 -4.69 -7.77 -11.22
C LEU A 58 -4.92 -7.30 -12.66
#